data_AF-A0A8T2JJV2-F1
#
_entry.id   AF-A0A8T2JJV2-F1
#
_cell.length_a   1.000
_cell.length_b   1.000
_cell.length_c   1.000
_cell.angle_alpha   90.00
_cell.angle_beta   90.00
_cell.angle_gamma   90.00
#
_symmetry.space_group_name_H-M   'P 1'
#
loop_
_entity.id
_entity.type
_entity.pdbx_description
1 polymer ?
#
loop_
_entity_poly.entity_id
_entity_poly.type
_entity_poly.pdbx_seq_one_letter_code
_entity_poly.pdbx_strand_id
1 'polypeptide(L)'
;MTSTFQRNDEEFYERCGEDATHYLSFQRHIICLLVIACILSVAVILPVNLSGNLLDKDPLSFGRTTIANLHHGDSLLWLHTVIAVVYLVLTVIFMRHHISDIKYKEENTVKQTLFVTGLPKDVDKETICSHFR
;
A
#
# COMPACT_ATOMS: atom_id res chain seq x y z
N MET A 1 -22.39 -7.18 -7.34
CA MET A 1 -21.09 -7.88 -7.47
C MET A 1 -20.10 -7.54 -6.34
N THR A 2 -20.58 -7.11 -5.17
CA THR A 2 -19.78 -6.77 -3.98
C THR A 2 -19.89 -7.80 -2.85
N SER A 3 -20.82 -8.76 -2.95
CA SER A 3 -21.15 -9.68 -1.85
C SER A 3 -20.22 -10.90 -1.71
N THR A 4 -19.33 -11.16 -2.67
CA THR A 4 -18.37 -12.28 -2.58
C THR A 4 -17.14 -11.96 -1.74
N PHE A 5 -16.75 -10.68 -1.63
CA PHE A 5 -15.62 -10.27 -0.79
C PHE A 5 -16.00 -10.12 0.68
N GLN A 6 -17.23 -9.68 0.97
CA GLN A 6 -17.67 -9.46 2.34
C GLN A 6 -17.88 -10.76 3.13
N ARG A 7 -18.19 -11.87 2.43
CA ARG A 7 -18.49 -13.15 3.08
C ARG A 7 -17.24 -13.95 3.51
N ASN A 8 -16.09 -13.70 2.89
CA ASN A 8 -14.84 -14.40 3.22
C ASN A 8 -14.08 -13.78 4.40
N ASP A 9 -14.29 -12.50 4.72
CA ASP A 9 -13.49 -11.81 5.75
C ASP A 9 -13.79 -12.33 7.18
N GLU A 10 -15.01 -12.80 7.47
CA GLU A 10 -15.37 -13.41 8.76
C GLU A 10 -14.91 -14.88 8.88
N GLU A 11 -14.99 -15.68 7.80
CA GLU A 11 -14.52 -17.08 7.82
C GLU A 11 -12.98 -17.20 7.79
N PHE A 12 -12.26 -16.23 7.20
CA PHE A 12 -10.78 -16.21 7.22
C PHE A 12 -10.20 -15.81 8.57
N TYR A 13 -10.93 -15.01 9.36
CA TYR A 13 -10.51 -14.56 10.69
C TYR A 13 -10.35 -15.73 11.67
N GLU A 14 -11.23 -16.74 11.60
CA GLU A 14 -11.16 -17.93 12.44
C GLU A 14 -10.09 -18.95 12.03
N ARG A 15 -9.66 -18.95 10.76
CA ARG A 15 -8.84 -20.05 10.21
C ARG A 15 -7.35 -19.73 10.06
N CYS A 16 -6.98 -18.47 9.85
CA CYS A 16 -5.60 -18.08 9.47
C CYS A 16 -4.87 -17.17 10.47
N GLY A 17 -5.53 -16.72 11.54
CA GLY A 17 -4.94 -15.84 12.55
C GLY A 17 -4.95 -14.35 12.19
N GLU A 18 -4.88 -13.52 13.22
CA GLU A 18 -5.01 -12.05 13.15
C GLU A 18 -4.02 -11.41 12.18
N ASP A 19 -2.75 -11.85 12.21
CA ASP A 19 -1.67 -11.29 11.37
C ASP A 19 -1.89 -11.50 9.85
N ALA A 20 -2.44 -12.65 9.44
CA ALA A 20 -2.67 -12.96 8.04
C ALA A 20 -3.82 -12.12 7.45
N THR A 21 -4.86 -11.87 8.25
CA THR A 21 -5.98 -11.01 7.83
C THR A 21 -5.54 -9.56 7.67
N HIS A 22 -4.61 -9.11 8.51
CA HIS A 22 -4.04 -7.77 8.43
C HIS A 22 -3.25 -7.56 7.14
N TYR A 23 -2.40 -8.52 6.79
CA TYR A 23 -1.62 -8.50 5.55
C TYR A 23 -2.50 -8.52 4.30
N LEU A 24 -3.52 -9.38 4.25
CA LEU A 24 -4.44 -9.48 3.11
C LEU A 24 -5.27 -8.21 2.93
N SER A 25 -5.70 -7.59 4.04
CA SER A 25 -6.37 -6.29 4.00
C SER A 25 -5.44 -5.25 3.37
N PHE A 26 -4.19 -5.13 3.83
CA PHE A 26 -3.22 -4.20 3.25
C PHE A 26 -3.00 -4.42 1.74
N GLN A 27 -2.84 -5.66 1.34
CA GLN A 27 -2.64 -6.02 -0.06
C GLN A 27 -3.85 -5.65 -0.94
N ARG A 28 -5.08 -5.83 -0.45
CA ARG A 28 -6.31 -5.44 -1.16
C ARG A 28 -6.32 -3.93 -1.46
N HIS A 29 -5.88 -3.10 -0.52
CA HIS A 29 -5.82 -1.65 -0.71
C HIS A 29 -4.73 -1.23 -1.71
N ILE A 30 -3.56 -1.89 -1.68
CA ILE A 30 -2.51 -1.68 -2.71
C ILE A 30 -3.04 -2.02 -4.10
N ILE A 31 -3.77 -3.12 -4.25
CA ILE A 31 -4.35 -3.52 -5.53
C ILE A 31 -5.34 -2.46 -6.01
N CYS A 32 -6.22 -1.94 -5.13
CA CYS A 32 -7.13 -0.86 -5.49
C CYS A 32 -6.39 0.41 -5.94
N LEU A 33 -5.35 0.82 -5.21
CA LEU A 33 -4.53 1.98 -5.56
C LEU A 33 -3.83 1.79 -6.91
N LEU A 34 -3.27 0.59 -7.13
CA LEU A 34 -2.61 0.24 -8.38
C LEU A 34 -3.59 0.28 -9.56
N VAL A 35 -4.81 -0.24 -9.39
CA VAL A 35 -5.85 -0.17 -10.42
C VAL A 35 -6.21 1.27 -10.76
N ILE A 36 -6.38 2.14 -9.76
CA ILE A 36 -6.67 3.56 -9.98
C ILE A 36 -5.51 4.24 -10.74
N ALA A 37 -4.26 4.00 -10.32
CA ALA A 37 -3.08 4.55 -10.97
C ALA A 37 -2.92 4.04 -12.41
N CYS A 38 -3.23 2.76 -12.67
CA CYS A 38 -3.26 2.19 -14.01
C CYS A 38 -4.31 2.86 -14.89
N ILE A 39 -5.54 3.05 -14.40
CA ILE A 39 -6.61 3.72 -15.14
C ILE A 39 -6.18 5.15 -15.49
N LEU A 40 -5.65 5.92 -14.52
CA LEU A 40 -5.18 7.29 -14.77
C LEU A 40 -4.03 7.31 -15.79
N SER A 41 -3.10 6.37 -15.70
CA SER A 41 -1.97 6.27 -16.62
C SER A 41 -2.41 5.95 -18.05
N VAL A 42 -3.34 5.02 -18.22
CA VAL A 42 -3.88 4.67 -19.54
C VAL A 42 -4.77 5.80 -20.10
N ALA A 43 -5.55 6.47 -19.27
CA ALA A 43 -6.46 7.52 -19.71
C ALA A 43 -5.77 8.87 -20.02
N VAL A 44 -4.65 9.17 -19.35
CA VAL A 44 -3.98 10.49 -19.47
C VAL A 44 -2.56 10.37 -19.99
N ILE A 45 -1.70 9.56 -19.38
CA ILE A 45 -0.27 9.48 -19.75
C ILE A 45 -0.10 8.86 -21.13
N LEU A 46 -0.82 7.77 -21.41
CA LEU A 46 -0.73 7.06 -22.69
C LEU A 46 -1.11 7.94 -23.90
N PRO A 47 -2.27 8.63 -23.94
CA PRO A 47 -2.60 9.51 -25.08
C PRO A 47 -1.65 10.70 -25.19
N VAL A 48 -1.15 11.24 -24.07
CA VAL A 48 -0.13 12.29 -24.10
C VAL A 48 1.16 11.79 -24.74
N ASN A 49 1.64 10.60 -24.36
CA ASN A 49 2.85 10.01 -24.94
C ASN A 49 2.68 9.71 -26.44
N LEU A 50 1.52 9.18 -26.84
CA LEU A 50 1.20 8.89 -28.24
C LEU A 50 1.02 10.16 -29.09
N SER A 51 0.74 11.32 -28.48
CA SER A 51 0.68 12.62 -29.17
C SER A 51 2.06 13.12 -29.58
N GLY A 52 3.13 12.60 -28.99
CA GLY A 52 4.49 12.87 -29.39
C GLY A 52 4.83 12.34 -30.79
N ASN A 53 5.81 12.94 -31.45
CA ASN A 53 6.21 12.60 -32.82
C ASN A 53 7.75 12.49 -32.96
N LEU A 54 8.44 12.15 -31.87
CA LEU A 54 9.91 12.12 -31.85
C LEU A 54 10.50 10.79 -32.34
N LEU A 55 9.75 9.70 -32.16
CA LEU A 55 10.14 8.37 -32.63
C LEU A 55 9.52 8.06 -34.00
N ASP A 56 10.10 7.10 -34.71
CA ASP A 56 9.57 6.63 -35.99
C ASP A 56 8.10 6.21 -35.91
N LYS A 57 7.35 6.42 -36.99
CA LYS A 57 5.88 6.22 -37.05
C LYS A 57 5.44 4.75 -37.05
N ASP A 58 6.34 3.82 -36.78
CA ASP A 58 6.00 2.41 -36.61
C ASP A 58 4.95 2.24 -35.50
N PRO A 59 3.74 1.74 -35.80
CA PRO A 59 2.67 1.57 -34.81
C PRO A 59 2.98 0.51 -33.74
N LEU A 60 3.93 -0.41 -33.98
CA LEU A 60 4.32 -1.43 -33.00
C LEU A 60 5.44 -0.98 -32.03
N SER A 61 6.00 0.21 -32.22
CA SER A 61 7.09 0.69 -31.37
C SER A 61 6.60 1.05 -29.97
N PHE A 62 7.01 0.25 -28.97
CA PHE A 62 6.68 0.47 -27.55
C PHE A 62 7.17 1.83 -27.04
N GLY A 63 8.30 2.33 -27.57
CA GLY A 63 8.87 3.63 -27.19
C GLY A 63 7.87 4.79 -27.34
N ARG A 64 6.92 4.68 -28.27
CA ARG A 64 5.85 5.67 -28.50
C ARG A 64 4.89 5.83 -27.32
N THR A 65 4.79 4.83 -26.45
CA THR A 65 3.93 4.86 -25.26
C THR A 65 4.61 5.50 -24.05
N THR A 66 5.86 5.94 -24.20
CA THR A 66 6.69 6.50 -23.12
C THR A 66 7.05 7.95 -23.39
N ILE A 67 7.63 8.61 -22.38
CA ILE A 67 8.14 10.00 -22.46
C ILE A 67 9.16 10.21 -23.59
N ALA A 68 9.83 9.14 -24.07
CA ALA A 68 10.80 9.21 -25.16
C ALA A 68 10.21 9.69 -26.50
N ASN A 69 8.88 9.67 -26.65
CA ASN A 69 8.20 10.14 -27.86
C ASN A 69 7.93 11.65 -27.85
N LEU A 70 8.19 12.36 -26.74
CA LEU A 70 7.90 13.79 -26.57
C LEU A 70 9.12 14.68 -26.83
N HIS A 71 8.90 15.87 -27.39
CA HIS A 71 9.96 16.86 -27.62
C HIS A 71 10.51 17.45 -26.32
N HIS A 72 11.85 17.55 -26.27
CA HIS A 72 12.55 18.24 -25.19
C HIS A 72 12.16 19.73 -25.24
N GLY A 73 11.48 20.21 -24.20
CA GLY A 73 10.98 21.58 -24.10
C GLY A 73 9.46 21.74 -24.26
N ASP A 74 8.73 20.66 -24.57
CA ASP A 74 7.27 20.72 -24.59
C ASP A 74 6.68 20.87 -23.18
N SER A 75 5.62 21.67 -23.06
CA SER A 75 4.81 21.79 -21.84
C SER A 75 4.21 20.44 -21.38
N LEU A 76 4.18 19.43 -22.26
CA LEU A 76 3.76 18.06 -21.95
C LEU A 76 4.71 17.33 -20.98
N LEU A 77 5.98 17.74 -20.90
CA LEU A 77 6.92 17.23 -19.88
C LEU A 77 6.52 17.73 -18.49
N TRP A 78 6.08 18.99 -18.38
CA TRP A 78 5.57 19.54 -17.12
C TRP A 78 4.30 18.84 -16.65
N LEU A 79 3.44 18.42 -17.59
CA LEU A 79 2.27 17.61 -17.26
C LEU A 79 2.67 16.29 -16.57
N HIS A 80 3.72 15.62 -17.06
CA HIS A 80 4.24 14.40 -16.41
C HIS A 80 4.72 14.67 -14.98
N THR A 81 5.43 15.77 -14.76
CA THR A 81 5.88 16.18 -13.42
C THR A 81 4.69 16.42 -12.49
N VAL A 82 3.66 17.14 -12.95
CA VAL A 82 2.45 17.40 -12.16
C VAL A 82 1.72 16.09 -11.84
N ILE A 83 1.54 15.21 -12.83
CA ILE A 83 0.89 13.90 -12.61
C ILE A 83 1.70 13.04 -11.63
N ALA A 84 3.03 13.03 -11.72
CA ALA A 84 3.87 12.29 -10.79
C ALA A 84 3.72 12.80 -9.34
N VAL A 85 3.64 14.13 -9.15
CA VAL A 85 3.36 14.72 -7.83
C VAL A 85 1.96 14.35 -7.35
N VAL A 86 0.95 14.36 -8.23
CA VAL A 86 -0.40 13.91 -7.90
C VAL A 86 -0.41 12.44 -7.47
N TYR A 87 0.29 11.55 -8.16
CA TYR A 87 0.43 10.15 -7.75
C TYR A 87 1.09 10.02 -6.39
N LEU A 88 2.16 10.77 -6.14
CA LEU A 88 2.83 10.74 -4.85
C LEU A 88 1.87 11.18 -3.72
N VAL A 89 1.15 12.27 -3.92
CA VAL A 89 0.16 12.78 -2.94
C VAL A 89 -0.95 11.77 -2.72
N LEU A 90 -1.51 11.20 -3.79
CA LEU A 90 -2.54 10.15 -3.70
C LEU A 90 -2.03 8.95 -2.92
N THR A 91 -0.83 8.46 -3.23
CA THR A 91 -0.20 7.34 -2.51
C THR A 91 0.01 7.66 -1.04
N VAL A 92 0.49 8.85 -0.70
CA VAL A 92 0.69 9.26 0.70
C VAL A 92 -0.64 9.37 1.44
N ILE A 93 -1.67 9.97 0.85
CA ILE A 93 -2.99 10.10 1.48
C ILE A 93 -3.60 8.72 1.71
N PHE A 94 -3.60 7.85 0.69
CA PHE A 94 -4.13 6.50 0.83
C PHE A 94 -3.35 5.69 1.87
N MET A 95 -2.02 5.73 1.85
CA MET A 95 -1.21 5.03 2.85
C MET A 95 -1.45 5.57 4.26
N ARG A 96 -1.60 6.89 4.45
CA ARG A 96 -1.87 7.49 5.75
C ARG A 96 -3.26 7.14 6.29
N HIS A 97 -4.29 7.24 5.45
CA HIS A 97 -5.65 6.82 5.82
C HIS A 97 -5.63 5.35 6.23
N HIS A 98 -4.97 4.51 5.45
CA HIS A 98 -4.94 3.08 5.67
C HIS A 98 -4.15 2.66 6.91
N ILE A 99 -2.96 3.24 7.17
CA ILE A 99 -2.21 3.00 8.42
C ILE A 99 -3.01 3.42 9.65
N SER A 100 -3.82 4.49 9.53
CA SER A 100 -4.67 4.96 10.63
C SER A 100 -5.81 3.99 10.93
N ASP A 101 -6.47 3.45 9.89
CA ASP A 101 -7.53 2.45 10.02
C ASP A 101 -7.01 1.13 10.61
N ILE A 102 -5.80 0.74 10.22
CA ILE A 102 -5.07 -0.42 10.73
C ILE A 102 -4.80 -0.30 12.24
N LYS A 103 -4.20 0.82 12.65
CA LYS A 103 -3.74 1.00 14.03
C LYS A 103 -4.90 1.02 15.03
N TYR A 104 -6.07 1.49 14.61
CA TYR A 104 -7.26 1.57 15.46
C TYR A 104 -7.83 0.19 15.83
N LYS A 105 -7.55 -0.85 15.02
CA LYS A 105 -8.08 -2.20 15.24
C LYS A 105 -7.19 -3.03 16.18
N GLU A 106 -5.87 -2.81 16.14
CA GLU A 106 -4.86 -3.57 16.91
C GLU A 106 -4.82 -3.18 18.41
N GLU A 107 -5.10 -1.92 18.76
CA GLU A 107 -4.96 -1.41 20.13
C GLU A 107 -6.08 -1.84 21.11
N ASN A 108 -7.12 -2.53 20.65
CA ASN A 108 -8.26 -2.91 21.50
C ASN A 108 -8.05 -4.20 22.32
N THR A 109 -6.90 -4.88 22.24
CA THR A 109 -6.57 -6.00 23.14
C THR A 109 -5.60 -5.55 24.23
N VAL A 110 -6.15 -5.13 25.37
CA VAL A 110 -5.38 -4.85 26.59
C VAL A 110 -4.77 -6.18 27.09
N LYS A 111 -3.52 -6.46 26.71
CA LYS A 111 -2.80 -7.65 27.19
C LYS A 111 -2.29 -7.38 28.60
N GLN A 112 -2.87 -8.07 29.59
CA GLN A 112 -2.48 -8.03 31.01
C GLN A 112 -1.21 -8.88 31.31
N THR A 113 -0.42 -9.20 30.28
CA THR A 113 0.75 -10.08 30.40
C THR A 113 2.00 -9.30 30.03
N LEU A 114 2.97 -9.26 30.94
CA LEU A 114 4.23 -8.54 30.76
C LEU A 114 5.38 -9.55 30.61
N PHE A 115 6.16 -9.43 29.53
CA PHE A 115 7.35 -10.25 29.31
C PHE A 115 8.58 -9.56 29.90
N VAL A 116 9.20 -10.18 30.89
CA VAL A 116 10.37 -9.65 31.59
C VAL A 116 11.62 -10.40 31.15
N THR A 117 12.63 -9.68 30.65
CA THR A 117 13.93 -10.25 30.23
C THR A 117 15.05 -9.81 31.16
N GLY A 118 16.17 -10.54 31.15
CA GLY A 118 17.36 -10.18 31.92
C GLY A 118 17.36 -10.64 33.38
N LEU A 119 16.58 -11.68 33.72
CA LEU A 119 16.61 -12.26 35.06
C LEU A 119 17.95 -12.97 35.34
N PRO A 120 18.54 -12.81 36.54
CA PRO A 120 19.70 -13.59 36.97
C PRO A 120 19.39 -15.10 36.93
N LYS A 121 20.39 -15.92 36.58
CA LYS A 121 20.22 -17.38 36.47
C LYS A 121 19.88 -18.07 37.80
N ASP A 122 20.14 -17.38 38.90
CA ASP A 122 20.08 -17.93 40.26
C ASP A 122 18.82 -17.45 41.02
N VAL A 123 17.92 -16.74 40.34
CA VAL A 123 16.70 -16.19 40.94
C VAL A 123 15.64 -17.27 41.07
N ASP A 124 15.09 -17.37 42.28
CA ASP A 124 14.03 -18.32 42.60
C ASP A 124 12.63 -17.73 42.33
N LYS A 125 11.67 -18.60 42.00
CA LYS A 125 10.31 -18.18 41.64
C LYS A 125 9.63 -17.38 42.75
N GLU A 126 9.90 -17.74 44.01
CA GLU A 126 9.34 -17.08 45.19
C GLU A 126 9.82 -15.64 45.34
N THR A 127 11.09 -15.37 45.00
CA THR A 127 11.67 -14.03 45.02
C THR A 127 11.04 -13.14 43.94
N ILE A 128 10.81 -13.68 42.74
CA ILE A 128 10.11 -12.95 41.67
C ILE A 128 8.67 -12.62 42.11
N CYS A 129 7.93 -13.62 42.60
CA CYS A 129 6.55 -13.40 43.05
C CYS A 129 6.47 -12.41 44.22
N SER A 130 7.46 -12.37 45.12
CA SER A 130 7.52 -11.39 46.21
C SER A 130 7.82 -9.97 45.73
N HIS A 131 8.53 -9.79 44.60
CA HIS A 131 8.88 -8.47 44.07
C HIS A 131 7.71 -7.79 43.34
N PHE A 132 6.87 -8.57 42.66
CA PHE A 132 5.71 -8.08 41.89
C PHE A 132 4.39 -8.07 42.69
N ARG A 133 4.40 -8.53 43.95
CA ARG A 133 3.24 -8.52 44.84
C ARG A 133 3.13 -7.20 45.58
#